data_AF-A0A1A9ZYY0-F1
#
_entry.id   AF-A0A1A9ZYY0-F1
#
_cell.length_a   1.000
_cell.length_b   1.000
_cell.length_c   1.000
_cell.angle_alpha   90.00
_cell.angle_beta   90.00
_cell.angle_gamma   90.00
#
_symmetry.space_group_name_H-M   'P 1'
#
loop_
_entity.id
_entity.type
_entity.pdbx_description
1 polymer ?
#
loop_
_entity_poly.entity_id
_entity_poly.type
_entity_poly.pdbx_seq_one_letter_code
_entity_poly.pdbx_strand_id
1 'polypeptide(L)'
;MDEMYGALVRPCPDLVICDEGHRIKNSQAGISQALKEIHSHRRTVFTGYPLDTNLVEYWCTTVLSGPNYLRNKTQFCNMFERPVHNGFCVDSTDVL
;
A
#
# COMPACT_ATOMS: atom_id res chain seq x y z
N MET A 1 -18.43 2.78 -19.39
CA MET A 1 -17.13 2.62 -18.69
C MET A 1 -16.29 3.89 -18.81
N ASP A 2 -16.13 4.47 -20.00
CA ASP A 2 -15.36 5.72 -20.20
C ASP A 2 -15.88 6.92 -19.41
N GLU A 3 -17.19 7.07 -19.25
CA GLU A 3 -17.77 8.22 -18.55
C GLU A 3 -17.47 8.20 -17.04
N MET A 4 -17.52 7.02 -16.42
CA MET A 4 -17.19 6.84 -15.00
C MET A 4 -15.68 7.00 -14.76
N TYR A 5 -14.85 6.45 -15.65
CA TYR A 5 -13.40 6.64 -15.59
C TYR A 5 -13.04 8.13 -15.77
N GLY A 6 -13.68 8.79 -16.75
CA GLY A 6 -13.58 10.22 -16.98
C GLY A 6 -13.92 11.02 -15.73
N ALA A 7 -15.04 10.73 -15.07
CA ALA A 7 -15.47 11.43 -13.86
C ALA A 7 -14.55 11.23 -12.65
N LEU A 8 -13.85 10.09 -12.54
CA LEU A 8 -12.93 9.80 -11.44
C LEU A 8 -11.52 10.37 -11.66
N VAL A 9 -11.13 10.57 -12.92
CA VAL A 9 -9.78 11.07 -13.27
C VAL A 9 -9.83 12.57 -13.63
N ARG A 10 -10.98 13.08 -14.08
CA ARG A 10 -11.16 14.46 -14.60
C ARG A 10 -12.58 15.02 -14.33
N PRO A 11 -12.71 16.03 -13.45
CA PRO A 11 -11.70 16.46 -12.49
C PRO A 11 -11.41 15.33 -11.49
N CYS A 12 -10.20 15.28 -10.97
CA CYS A 12 -9.84 14.32 -9.93
C CYS A 12 -10.56 14.67 -8.61
N PRO A 13 -10.98 13.69 -7.80
CA PRO A 13 -11.65 13.95 -6.53
C PRO A 13 -10.73 14.64 -5.50
N ASP A 14 -11.30 15.53 -4.69
CA ASP A 14 -10.56 16.20 -3.60
C ASP A 14 -10.17 15.26 -2.45
N LEU A 15 -11.00 14.23 -2.23
CA LEU A 15 -10.84 13.23 -1.18
C LEU A 15 -11.21 11.84 -1.69
N VAL A 16 -10.33 10.86 -1.43
CA VAL A 16 -10.59 9.44 -1.66
C VAL A 16 -10.56 8.70 -0.32
N ILE A 17 -11.62 7.95 -0.03
CA ILE A 17 -11.70 7.08 1.15
C ILE A 17 -11.77 5.64 0.66
N CYS A 18 -10.77 4.84 1.03
CA CYS A 18 -10.77 3.40 0.80
C CYS A 18 -11.20 2.73 2.11
N ASP A 19 -12.44 2.25 2.16
CA ASP A 19 -12.89 1.38 3.25
C ASP A 19 -12.41 -0.06 3.03
N GLU A 20 -12.21 -0.80 4.11
CA GLU A 20 -11.66 -2.16 4.09
C GLU A 20 -10.37 -2.30 3.27
N GLY A 21 -9.45 -1.35 3.44
CA GLY A 21 -8.21 -1.24 2.66
C GLY A 21 -7.31 -2.47 2.69
N HIS A 22 -7.50 -3.32 3.70
CA HIS A 22 -6.87 -4.62 3.79
C HIS A 22 -7.18 -5.56 2.62
N ARG A 23 -8.30 -5.35 1.92
CA ARG A 23 -8.63 -6.09 0.67
C ARG A 23 -7.62 -5.77 -0.43
N ILE A 24 -6.86 -4.69 -0.28
CA ILE A 24 -5.91 -4.15 -1.25
C ILE A 24 -4.47 -4.50 -0.85
N LYS A 25 -4.22 -5.79 -0.62
CA LYS A 25 -2.92 -6.32 -0.19
C LYS A 25 -1.88 -6.52 -1.29
N ASN A 26 -2.29 -6.49 -2.55
CA ASN A 26 -1.40 -6.71 -3.70
C ASN A 26 -1.35 -5.48 -4.60
N SER A 27 -0.21 -4.80 -4.61
CA SER A 27 0.06 -3.63 -5.47
C SER A 27 -0.17 -3.83 -6.98
N GLN A 28 -0.15 -5.08 -7.47
CA GLN A 28 -0.31 -5.47 -8.87
C GLN A 28 -1.75 -5.90 -9.21
N ALA A 29 -2.63 -6.03 -8.23
CA ALA A 29 -4.03 -6.33 -8.49
C ALA A 29 -4.68 -5.18 -9.28
N GLY A 30 -5.62 -5.50 -10.18
CA GLY A 30 -6.28 -4.50 -11.02
C GLY A 30 -6.93 -3.37 -10.22
N ILE A 31 -7.54 -3.69 -9.07
CA ILE A 31 -8.13 -2.69 -8.17
C ILE A 31 -7.06 -1.73 -7.60
N SER A 32 -5.89 -2.25 -7.24
CA SER A 32 -4.78 -1.44 -6.71
C SER A 32 -4.20 -0.51 -7.77
N GLN A 33 -4.15 -0.95 -9.03
CA GLN A 33 -3.69 -0.11 -10.13
C GLN A 33 -4.73 0.97 -10.46
N ALA A 34 -6.01 0.60 -10.56
CA ALA A 34 -7.09 1.56 -10.77
C ALA A 34 -7.14 2.65 -9.67
N LEU A 35 -6.99 2.27 -8.39
CA LEU A 35 -6.95 3.24 -7.27
C LEU A 35 -5.72 4.17 -7.29
N LYS A 36 -4.60 3.75 -7.91
CA LYS A 36 -3.42 4.59 -8.09
C LYS A 36 -3.58 5.60 -9.22
N GLU A 37 -4.40 5.30 -10.22
CA GLU A 37 -4.73 6.22 -11.32
C GLU A 37 -5.66 7.36 -10.88
N ILE A 38 -6.44 7.15 -9.80
CA ILE A 38 -7.26 8.20 -9.21
C ILE A 38 -6.35 9.18 -8.45
N HIS A 39 -6.07 10.31 -9.08
CA HIS A 39 -5.36 11.40 -8.44
C HIS A 39 -6.26 12.11 -7.43
N SER A 40 -5.73 12.40 -6.24
CA SER A 40 -6.47 13.15 -5.22
C SER A 40 -5.51 13.89 -4.29
N HIS A 41 -5.95 15.03 -3.77
CA HIS A 41 -5.19 15.81 -2.77
C HIS A 41 -5.15 15.13 -1.41
N ARG A 42 -6.21 14.40 -1.03
CA ARG A 42 -6.34 13.75 0.27
C ARG A 42 -6.82 12.33 0.08
N ARG A 43 -6.19 11.39 0.77
CA ARG A 43 -6.55 10.00 0.64
C ARG A 43 -6.35 9.28 1.97
N THR A 44 -7.36 8.52 2.35
CA THR A 44 -7.40 7.84 3.65
C THR A 44 -7.84 6.40 3.42
N VAL A 45 -7.19 5.49 4.13
CA VAL A 45 -7.46 4.06 4.06
C VAL A 45 -7.90 3.61 5.44
N PHE A 46 -9.11 3.06 5.53
CA PHE A 46 -9.63 2.46 6.76
C PHE A 46 -9.50 0.94 6.69
N THR A 47 -9.19 0.31 7.83
CA THR A 47 -9.15 -1.14 7.96
C THR A 47 -9.67 -1.53 9.34
N GLY A 48 -10.55 -2.54 9.38
CA GLY A 48 -11.10 -3.07 10.63
C GLY A 48 -10.16 -3.98 11.41
N TYR A 49 -9.03 -4.39 10.83
CA TYR A 49 -8.02 -5.19 11.51
C TYR A 49 -6.62 -4.57 11.43
N PRO A 50 -5.78 -4.77 12.46
CA PRO A 50 -4.39 -4.33 12.43
C PRO A 50 -3.67 -5.01 11.27
N LEU A 51 -3.00 -4.23 10.42
CA LEU A 51 -2.23 -4.75 9.30
C LEU A 51 -1.28 -5.85 9.82
N ASP A 52 -1.42 -7.06 9.28
CA ASP A 52 -0.75 -8.28 9.76
C ASP A 52 0.79 -8.15 9.73
N THR A 53 1.49 -9.15 10.27
CA THR A 53 2.97 -9.27 10.21
C THR A 53 3.56 -9.24 8.79
N ASN A 54 2.73 -9.26 7.75
CA ASN A 54 3.15 -9.12 6.36
C ASN A 54 3.43 -7.65 6.00
N LEU A 55 4.70 -7.26 6.13
CA LEU A 55 5.19 -5.92 5.80
C LEU A 55 4.94 -5.49 4.34
N VAL A 56 4.73 -6.44 3.41
CA VAL A 56 4.38 -6.11 2.03
C VAL A 56 2.95 -5.58 1.92
N GLU A 57 2.03 -6.09 2.73
CA GLU A 57 0.64 -5.61 2.77
C GLU A 57 0.56 -4.23 3.42
N TYR A 58 1.35 -4.03 4.49
CA TYR A 58 1.56 -2.72 5.09
C TYR A 58 2.10 -1.70 4.07
N TRP A 59 3.11 -2.09 3.28
CA TRP A 59 3.61 -1.23 2.22
C TRP A 59 2.51 -0.88 1.22
N CYS A 60 1.77 -1.88 0.72
CA CYS A 60 0.71 -1.67 -0.27
C CYS A 60 -0.36 -0.68 0.20
N THR A 61 -0.88 -0.86 1.41
CA THR A 61 -1.91 0.03 1.99
C THR A 61 -1.36 1.43 2.26
N THR A 62 -0.12 1.55 2.70
CA THR A 62 0.53 2.85 2.93
C THR A 62 0.70 3.66 1.63
N VAL A 63 1.18 3.03 0.54
CA VAL A 63 1.35 3.76 -0.74
C VAL A 63 -0.01 4.16 -1.35
N LEU A 64 -1.07 3.44 -1.02
CA LEU A 64 -2.46 3.80 -1.36
C LEU A 64 -3.02 4.93 -0.50
N SER A 65 -2.49 5.21 0.68
CA SER A 65 -2.85 6.43 1.42
C SER A 65 -2.10 7.65 0.85
N GLY A 66 -0.83 7.49 0.46
CA GLY A 66 -0.02 8.58 -0.08
C GLY A 66 1.13 8.05 -0.93
N PRO A 67 1.28 8.48 -2.20
CA PRO A 67 2.47 8.15 -2.95
C PRO A 67 3.66 8.85 -2.28
N ASN A 68 4.78 8.13 -2.10
CA ASN A 68 6.05 8.61 -1.51
C ASN A 68 6.16 8.63 0.02
N TYR A 69 5.18 8.15 0.79
CA TYR A 69 5.39 7.94 2.24
C TYR A 69 6.44 6.87 2.53
N LEU A 70 6.55 5.90 1.64
CA LEU A 70 7.58 4.86 1.66
C LEU A 70 8.38 4.92 0.36
N ARG A 71 9.60 4.38 0.42
CA ARG A 71 10.42 4.11 -0.76
C ARG A 71 9.73 3.10 -1.68
N ASN A 72 10.25 2.92 -2.89
CA ASN A 72 9.74 1.90 -3.81
C ASN A 72 9.79 0.51 -3.16
N LYS A 73 8.97 -0.42 -3.68
CA LYS A 73 8.78 -1.75 -3.09
C LYS A 73 10.11 -2.48 -2.85
N THR A 74 11.01 -2.47 -3.82
CA THR A 74 12.31 -3.14 -3.73
C THR A 74 13.16 -2.58 -2.59
N GLN A 75 13.24 -1.25 -2.49
CA GLN A 75 13.97 -0.58 -1.42
C GLN A 75 13.34 -0.85 -0.05
N PHE A 76 12.01 -0.81 0.04
CA PHE A 76 11.29 -1.13 1.26
C PHE A 76 11.56 -2.58 1.71
N CYS A 77 11.46 -3.54 0.78
CA CYS A 77 11.73 -4.94 1.09
C CYS A 77 13.17 -5.16 1.58
N ASN A 78 14.16 -4.53 0.94
CA ASN A 78 15.55 -4.66 1.34
C ASN A 78 15.86 -4.02 2.70
N MET A 79 15.17 -2.93 3.05
CA MET A 79 15.44 -2.15 4.26
C MET A 79 14.66 -2.65 5.47
N PHE A 80 13.46 -3.20 5.27
CA PHE A 80 12.55 -3.56 6.36
C PHE A 80 12.13 -5.02 6.31
N GLU A 81 11.52 -5.47 5.21
CA GLU A 81 10.91 -6.81 5.17
C GLU A 81 11.94 -7.94 5.29
N ARG A 82 13.01 -7.93 4.48
CA ARG A 82 14.04 -8.97 4.52
C ARG A 82 14.80 -8.98 5.85
N PRO A 83 15.28 -7.84 6.40
CA PRO A 83 15.93 -7.83 7.70
C PRO A 83 15.03 -8.36 8.82
N VAL A 84 13.75 -7.96 8.84
CA VAL A 84 12.79 -8.44 9.83
C VAL A 84 12.58 -9.95 9.68
N HIS A 85 12.30 -10.43 8.46
CA HIS A 85 12.11 -11.86 8.20
C HIS A 85 13.34 -12.69 8.57
N ASN A 86 14.53 -12.24 8.18
CA ASN A 86 15.79 -12.94 8.46
C ASN A 86 16.21 -12.89 9.93
N GLY A 87 15.76 -11.89 10.70
CA GLY A 87 16.01 -11.80 12.15
C GLY A 87 15.06 -12.69 12.99
N PHE A 88 13.98 -13.19 12.38
CA PHE A 88 13.06 -14.16 12.99
C PHE A 88 13.39 -15.61 12.63
N CYS A 89 14.47 -15.86 11.88
CA CYS A 89 14.86 -17.21 11.50
C CYS A 89 15.63 -17.89 12.66
N VAL A 90 15.47 -19.21 12.81
CA VAL A 90 16.04 -19.94 13.97
C VAL A 90 17.58 -19.94 13.96
N ASP A 91 18.16 -19.65 12.81
CA ASP A 91 19.57 -19.54 12.46
C ASP A 91 20.08 -18.08 12.39
N SER A 92 19.27 -17.09 12.82
CA SER A 92 19.74 -15.71 12.97
C SER A 92 20.84 -15.65 14.04
N THR A 93 22.04 -15.21 13.67
CA THR A 93 23.09 -14.90 14.65
C THR A 93 22.66 -13.73 15.51
N ASP A 94 22.85 -13.83 16.83
CA ASP A 94 22.73 -12.67 17.72
C ASP A 94 23.63 -11.55 17.19
N VAL A 95 23.01 -10.46 16.74
CA VAL A 95 23.74 -9.23 16.43
C VAL A 95 24.12 -8.59 17.76
N LEU A 96 25.41 -8.70 18.10
CA LEU A 96 26.08 -8.02 19.22
C LEU A 96 25.86 -6.49 19.18
#